data_AF-A0A1X9T049-F1
#
_entry.id   AF-A0A1X9T049-F1
#
_cell.length_a   1.000
_cell.length_b   1.000
_cell.length_c   1.000
_cell.angle_alpha   90.00
_cell.angle_beta   90.00
_cell.angle_gamma   90.00
#
_symmetry.space_group_name_H-M   'P 1'
#
loop_
_entity.id
_entity.type
_entity.pdbx_description
1 polymer ?
#
loop_
_entity_poly.entity_id
_entity_poly.type
_entity_poly.pdbx_seq_one_letter_code
_entity_poly.pdbx_strand_id
1 'polypeptide(L)'
;MMEKIKQFIFKNLFVVSKQPVLFRDLLEANCLYNEGMLIDPAKLNFRYRNRRFYAIYALLCFVVLALLVWILHILFSKFEADLHISVIITVILTACVFIGFDYFRIWTRRLISLELIRDAWKVHFPYFPYEKYSQKIEIIYNEAMKHEVSRKDLEKYVLDKLVHSISSNK
;
A
#
# COMPACT_ATOMS: atom_id res chain seq x y z
N MET A 1 -19.16 -8.58 -0.68
CA MET A 1 -18.82 -8.52 0.76
C MET A 1 -17.40 -7.98 0.97
N MET A 2 -16.40 -8.50 0.24
CA MET A 2 -15.00 -8.05 0.29
C MET A 2 -14.81 -6.54 0.06
N GLU A 3 -15.44 -5.97 -0.98
CA GLU A 3 -15.33 -4.52 -1.29
C GLU A 3 -15.87 -3.62 -0.17
N LYS A 4 -16.94 -4.04 0.52
CA LYS A 4 -17.49 -3.28 1.65
C LYS A 4 -16.52 -3.26 2.84
N ILE A 5 -15.84 -4.39 3.08
CA ILE A 5 -14.81 -4.50 4.14
C ILE A 5 -13.61 -3.63 3.77
N LYS A 6 -13.14 -3.68 2.52
CA LYS A 6 -12.05 -2.84 2.00
C LYS A 6 -12.35 -1.35 2.16
N GLN A 7 -13.53 -0.90 1.73
CA GLN A 7 -13.96 0.49 1.88
C GLN A 7 -14.08 0.91 3.35
N PHE A 8 -14.58 0.02 4.22
CA PHE A 8 -14.63 0.27 5.66
C PHE A 8 -13.23 0.44 6.26
N ILE A 9 -12.29 -0.44 5.90
CA ILE A 9 -10.89 -0.36 6.33
C ILE A 9 -10.28 0.96 5.86
N PHE A 10 -10.44 1.31 4.57
CA PHE A 10 -9.85 2.53 4.02
C PHE A 10 -10.42 3.80 4.66
N LYS A 11 -11.74 3.88 4.84
CA LYS A 11 -12.39 5.02 5.49
C LYS A 11 -11.97 5.19 6.96
N ASN A 12 -11.63 4.09 7.63
CA ASN A 12 -11.24 4.12 9.04
C ASN A 12 -9.76 4.40 9.26
N LEU A 13 -8.89 3.83 8.43
CA LEU A 13 -7.44 3.96 8.54
C LEU A 13 -6.90 5.21 7.87
N PHE A 14 -7.54 5.71 6.81
CA PHE A 14 -7.00 6.78 5.98
C PHE A 14 -7.93 7.99 5.91
N VAL A 15 -7.31 9.13 5.59
CA VAL A 15 -7.97 10.33 5.12
C VAL A 15 -7.40 10.60 3.74
N VAL A 16 -8.25 10.54 2.72
CA VAL A 16 -7.91 10.83 1.32
C VAL A 16 -8.43 12.24 0.99
N SER A 17 -7.59 13.07 0.38
CA SER A 17 -7.99 14.40 -0.09
C SER A 17 -8.99 14.29 -1.23
N LYS A 18 -9.81 15.33 -1.39
CA LYS A 18 -10.69 15.48 -2.56
C LYS A 18 -9.95 16.00 -3.80
N GLN A 19 -8.71 16.46 -3.63
CA GLN A 19 -7.90 16.99 -4.73
C GLN A 19 -7.51 15.87 -5.69
N PRO A 20 -7.57 16.11 -7.01
CA PRO A 20 -7.13 15.13 -7.99
C PRO A 20 -5.62 14.89 -7.87
N VAL A 21 -5.20 13.66 -8.13
CA VAL A 21 -3.78 13.31 -8.25
C VAL A 21 -3.24 13.92 -9.54
N LEU A 22 -2.12 14.63 -9.45
CA LEU A 22 -1.47 15.22 -10.62
C LEU A 22 -0.94 14.14 -11.55
N PHE A 23 -0.97 14.38 -12.86
CA PHE A 23 -0.53 13.41 -13.86
C PHE A 23 0.90 12.92 -13.60
N ARG A 24 1.83 13.83 -13.34
CA ARG A 24 3.22 13.49 -13.01
C ARG A 24 3.32 12.65 -11.74
N ASP A 25 2.60 13.03 -10.69
CA ASP A 25 2.64 12.31 -9.41
C ASP A 25 2.06 10.90 -9.56
N LEU A 26 1.06 10.71 -10.43
CA LEU A 26 0.55 9.40 -10.81
C LEU A 26 1.64 8.56 -11.49
N LEU A 27 2.33 9.11 -12.49
CA LEU A 27 3.39 8.38 -13.22
C LEU A 27 4.53 7.96 -12.29
N GLU A 28 4.97 8.88 -11.44
CA GLU A 28 6.01 8.61 -10.46
C GLU A 28 5.56 7.59 -9.41
N ALA A 29 4.33 7.72 -8.89
CA ALA A 29 3.76 6.75 -7.95
C ALA A 29 3.62 5.36 -8.58
N ASN A 30 3.23 5.27 -9.85
CA ASN A 30 3.14 4.01 -10.59
C ASN A 30 4.52 3.36 -10.76
N CYS A 31 5.54 4.13 -11.15
CA CYS A 31 6.91 3.64 -11.26
C CYS A 31 7.41 3.07 -9.91
N LEU A 32 7.30 3.84 -8.84
CA LEU A 32 7.66 3.38 -7.49
C LEU A 32 6.84 2.16 -7.05
N TYR A 33 5.55 2.09 -7.40
CA TYR A 33 4.71 0.94 -7.07
C TYR A 33 5.21 -0.35 -7.74
N ASN A 34 5.55 -0.26 -9.03
CA ASN A 34 6.00 -1.38 -9.84
C ASN A 34 7.38 -1.90 -9.38
N GLU A 35 8.27 -0.98 -8.97
CA GLU A 35 9.56 -1.31 -8.35
C GLU A 35 9.43 -1.88 -6.92
N GLY A 36 8.22 -1.89 -6.34
CA GLY A 36 7.99 -2.35 -4.96
C GLY A 36 8.44 -1.35 -3.89
N MET A 37 8.69 -0.09 -4.28
CA MET A 37 9.12 0.99 -3.39
C MET A 37 7.94 1.61 -2.64
N LEU A 38 8.24 2.25 -1.50
CA LEU A 38 7.23 2.93 -0.70
C LEU A 38 6.89 4.31 -1.30
N ILE A 39 5.62 4.52 -1.66
CA ILE A 39 5.15 5.77 -2.26
C ILE A 39 4.82 6.79 -1.18
N ASP A 40 5.34 8.01 -1.31
CA ASP A 40 5.01 9.13 -0.44
C ASP A 40 3.48 9.40 -0.42
N PRO A 41 2.83 9.37 0.76
CA PRO A 41 1.40 9.67 0.86
C PRO A 41 1.01 11.05 0.31
N ALA A 42 1.93 12.02 0.32
CA ALA A 42 1.66 13.35 -0.21
C ALA A 42 1.40 13.33 -1.73
N LYS A 43 2.12 12.50 -2.50
CA LYS A 43 1.95 12.38 -3.96
C LYS A 43 0.57 11.87 -4.37
N LEU A 44 -0.01 11.02 -3.53
CA LEU A 44 -1.35 10.46 -3.73
C LEU A 44 -2.40 11.16 -2.84
N ASN A 45 -2.04 12.28 -2.21
CA ASN A 45 -2.91 13.11 -1.37
C ASN A 45 -3.66 12.34 -0.26
N PHE A 46 -3.00 11.40 0.42
CA PHE A 46 -3.58 10.69 1.56
C PHE A 46 -2.72 10.78 2.81
N ARG A 47 -3.33 10.52 3.97
CA ARG A 47 -2.60 10.34 5.23
C ARG A 47 -3.29 9.31 6.12
N TYR A 48 -2.52 8.75 7.05
CA TYR A 48 -3.06 7.91 8.10
C TYR A 48 -3.90 8.73 9.08
N ARG A 49 -4.99 8.14 9.55
CA ARG A 49 -5.66 8.58 10.77
C ARG A 49 -4.98 7.89 11.96
N ASN A 50 -3.83 8.42 12.36
CA ASN A 50 -2.91 7.80 13.33
C ASN A 50 -3.64 7.16 14.53
N ARG A 51 -4.51 7.92 15.23
CA ARG A 51 -5.25 7.40 16.39
C ARG A 51 -6.06 6.13 16.08
N ARG A 52 -6.80 6.11 14.96
CA ARG A 52 -7.59 4.92 14.56
C ARG A 52 -6.72 3.79 14.04
N PHE A 53 -5.63 4.12 13.36
CA PHE A 53 -4.66 3.13 12.89
C PHE A 53 -4.07 2.34 14.06
N TYR A 54 -3.55 3.04 15.08
CA TYR A 54 -3.06 2.39 16.30
C TYR A 54 -4.15 1.62 17.05
N ALA A 55 -5.36 2.18 17.17
CA ALA A 55 -6.47 1.51 17.87
C ALA A 55 -6.90 0.21 17.16
N ILE A 56 -6.98 0.21 15.83
CA ILE A 56 -7.35 -0.98 15.04
C ILE A 56 -6.26 -2.05 15.15
N TYR A 57 -4.99 -1.66 15.05
CA TYR A 57 -3.89 -2.61 15.21
C TYR A 57 -3.85 -3.19 16.63
N ALA A 58 -4.01 -2.35 17.66
CA ALA A 58 -4.06 -2.79 19.04
C ALA A 58 -5.22 -3.76 19.30
N LEU A 59 -6.41 -3.50 18.75
CA LEU A 59 -7.56 -4.40 18.85
C LEU A 59 -7.29 -5.73 18.15
N LEU A 60 -6.70 -5.71 16.96
CA LEU A 60 -6.31 -6.92 16.24
C LEU A 60 -5.31 -7.76 17.05
N CYS A 61 -4.27 -7.12 17.57
CA CYS A 61 -3.30 -7.78 18.45
C CYS A 61 -3.95 -8.32 19.72
N PHE A 62 -4.82 -7.56 20.36
CA PHE A 62 -5.51 -8.01 21.57
C PHE A 62 -6.30 -9.29 21.32
N VAL A 63 -7.10 -9.35 20.25
CA VAL A 63 -7.88 -10.56 19.92
C VAL A 63 -6.97 -11.76 19.64
N VAL A 64 -5.93 -11.58 18.81
CA VAL A 64 -5.02 -12.66 18.43
C VAL A 64 -4.19 -13.13 19.63
N LEU A 65 -3.62 -12.21 20.40
CA LEU A 65 -2.81 -12.53 21.57
C LEU A 65 -3.65 -13.11 22.70
N ALA A 66 -4.87 -12.63 22.94
CA ALA A 66 -5.73 -13.21 23.97
C ALA A 66 -6.03 -14.68 23.68
N LEU A 67 -6.35 -15.02 22.42
CA LEU A 67 -6.55 -16.40 21.99
C LEU A 67 -5.26 -17.22 22.16
N LEU A 68 -4.13 -16.69 21.71
CA LEU A 68 -2.84 -17.39 21.78
C LEU A 68 -2.36 -17.62 23.21
N VAL A 69 -2.50 -16.62 24.08
CA VAL A 69 -2.19 -16.69 25.51
C VAL A 69 -3.11 -17.69 26.20
N TRP A 70 -4.41 -17.71 25.88
CA TRP A 70 -5.33 -18.68 26.45
C TRP A 70 -4.94 -20.13 26.10
N ILE A 71 -4.58 -20.38 24.83
CA ILE A 71 -4.09 -21.69 24.38
C ILE A 71 -2.78 -22.05 25.09
N LEU A 72 -1.81 -21.12 25.14
CA LEU A 72 -0.53 -21.33 25.82
C LEU A 72 -0.71 -21.61 27.31
N HIS A 73 -1.64 -20.94 27.98
CA HIS A 73 -1.95 -21.15 29.39
C HIS A 73 -2.45 -22.58 29.64
N ILE A 74 -3.37 -23.08 28.81
CA ILE A 74 -3.86 -24.48 28.92
C ILE A 74 -2.70 -25.46 28.71
N LEU A 75 -1.83 -25.22 27.73
CA LEU A 75 -0.68 -26.08 27.48
C LEU A 75 0.32 -26.06 28.64
N PHE A 76 0.69 -24.87 29.15
CA PHE A 76 1.66 -24.77 30.25
C PHE A 76 1.14 -25.32 31.57
N SER A 77 -0.16 -25.24 31.83
CA SER A 77 -0.76 -25.89 33.01
C SER A 77 -0.57 -27.41 33.04
N LYS A 78 -0.29 -28.04 31.90
CA LYS A 78 -0.05 -29.49 31.77
C LYS A 78 1.43 -29.87 31.78
N PHE A 79 2.35 -28.92 31.57
CA PHE A 79 3.76 -29.18 31.26
C PHE A 79 4.76 -28.67 32.32
N GLU A 80 4.30 -28.21 33.49
CA GLU A 80 5.16 -27.66 34.57
C GLU A 80 6.27 -26.73 34.05
N ALA A 81 5.87 -25.73 33.25
CA ALA A 81 6.85 -24.85 32.63
C ALA A 81 7.54 -23.92 33.64
N ASP A 82 8.87 -23.89 33.59
CA ASP A 82 9.73 -22.98 34.36
C ASP A 82 9.45 -21.50 34.00
N LEU A 83 9.50 -20.63 35.00
CA LEU A 83 9.40 -19.18 34.89
C LEU A 83 10.31 -18.62 33.78
N HIS A 84 11.53 -19.14 33.64
CA HIS A 84 12.47 -18.68 32.61
C HIS A 84 11.92 -18.86 31.19
N ILE A 85 11.25 -19.98 30.91
CA ILE A 85 10.65 -20.28 29.60
C ILE A 85 9.49 -19.32 29.34
N SER A 86 8.66 -19.05 30.35
CA SER A 86 7.53 -18.12 30.25
C SER A 86 7.98 -16.69 29.91
N VAL A 87 9.07 -16.23 30.53
CA VAL A 87 9.66 -14.91 30.25
C VAL A 87 10.18 -14.85 28.81
N ILE A 88 10.93 -15.85 28.35
CA ILE A 88 11.47 -15.88 26.98
C ILE A 88 10.35 -15.81 25.94
N ILE A 89 9.29 -16.59 26.12
CA ILE A 89 8.14 -16.61 25.20
C ILE A 89 7.44 -15.25 25.18
N THR A 90 7.27 -14.62 26.33
CA THR A 90 6.67 -13.29 26.43
C THR A 90 7.47 -12.23 25.67
N VAL A 91 8.81 -12.27 25.77
CA VAL A 91 9.70 -11.37 25.03
C VAL A 91 9.57 -11.60 23.51
N ILE A 92 9.56 -12.85 23.06
CA ILE A 92 9.38 -13.20 21.64
C ILE A 92 8.03 -12.70 21.12
N LEU A 93 6.94 -12.97 21.84
CA LEU A 93 5.60 -12.51 21.46
C LEU A 93 5.53 -10.99 21.36
N THR A 94 6.14 -10.28 22.31
CA THR A 94 6.22 -8.82 22.30
C THR A 94 6.98 -8.31 21.07
N ALA A 95 8.12 -8.92 20.73
CA ALA A 95 8.86 -8.58 19.52
C ALA A 95 8.04 -8.82 18.24
N CYS A 96 7.31 -9.94 18.16
CA CYS A 96 6.42 -10.24 17.03
C CYS A 96 5.33 -9.18 16.84
N VAL A 97 4.79 -8.61 17.93
CA VAL A 97 3.82 -7.51 17.86
C VAL A 97 4.45 -6.27 17.24
N PHE A 98 5.66 -5.87 17.65
CA PHE A 98 6.30 -4.70 17.07
C PHE A 98 6.65 -4.90 15.58
N ILE A 99 7.21 -6.06 15.22
CA ILE A 99 7.49 -6.40 13.82
C ILE A 99 6.19 -6.43 12.99
N GLY A 100 5.14 -7.02 13.55
CA GLY A 100 3.82 -7.08 12.94
C GLY A 100 3.22 -5.69 12.70
N PHE A 101 3.48 -4.73 13.58
CA PHE A 101 3.01 -3.36 13.43
C PHE A 101 3.66 -2.68 12.22
N ASP A 102 4.98 -2.80 12.08
CA ASP A 102 5.71 -2.22 10.95
C ASP A 102 5.26 -2.85 9.63
N TYR A 103 5.11 -4.18 9.61
CA TYR A 103 4.57 -4.88 8.46
C TYR A 103 3.15 -4.42 8.11
N PHE A 104 2.26 -4.33 9.11
CA PHE A 104 0.88 -3.88 8.93
C PHE A 104 0.83 -2.45 8.37
N ARG A 105 1.71 -1.56 8.84
CA ARG A 105 1.83 -0.19 8.34
C ARG A 105 2.29 -0.12 6.89
N ILE A 106 3.26 -0.95 6.50
CA ILE A 106 3.74 -1.01 5.11
C ILE A 106 2.66 -1.60 4.20
N TRP A 107 2.06 -2.70 4.63
CA TRP A 107 1.02 -3.40 3.88
C TRP A 107 -0.19 -2.51 3.61
N THR A 108 -0.74 -1.86 4.65
CA THR A 108 -1.86 -0.94 4.49
C THR A 108 -1.53 0.26 3.59
N ARG A 109 -0.29 0.80 3.67
CA ARG A 109 0.17 1.87 2.78
C ARG A 109 0.16 1.42 1.32
N ARG A 110 0.69 0.24 1.04
CA ARG A 110 0.75 -0.31 -0.32
C ARG A 110 -0.64 -0.52 -0.90
N LEU A 111 -1.58 -1.02 -0.09
CA LEU A 111 -2.96 -1.25 -0.50
C LEU A 111 -3.69 0.04 -0.90
N ILE A 112 -3.61 1.08 -0.07
CA ILE A 112 -4.28 2.35 -0.39
C ILE A 112 -3.61 3.03 -1.58
N SER A 113 -2.28 2.96 -1.70
CA SER A 113 -1.57 3.54 -2.84
C SER A 113 -2.00 2.92 -4.16
N LEU A 114 -2.11 1.58 -4.23
CA LEU A 114 -2.60 0.91 -5.45
C LEU A 114 -4.03 1.36 -5.81
N GLU A 115 -4.90 1.50 -4.82
CA GLU A 115 -6.27 1.96 -5.05
C GLU A 115 -6.29 3.37 -5.64
N LEU A 116 -5.55 4.29 -5.03
CA LEU A 116 -5.50 5.68 -5.49
C LEU A 116 -4.82 5.82 -6.85
N ILE A 117 -3.79 5.01 -7.13
CA ILE A 117 -3.19 4.93 -8.46
C ILE A 117 -4.24 4.49 -9.48
N ARG A 118 -4.98 3.41 -9.21
CA ARG A 118 -6.03 2.91 -10.11
C ARG A 118 -7.15 3.93 -10.33
N ASP A 119 -7.55 4.65 -9.30
CA ASP A 119 -8.61 5.65 -9.41
C ASP A 119 -8.14 6.88 -10.19
N ALA A 120 -6.92 7.36 -9.94
CA ALA A 120 -6.31 8.42 -10.74
C ALA A 120 -6.05 7.98 -12.19
N TRP A 121 -5.71 6.70 -12.40
CA TRP A 121 -5.48 6.13 -13.71
C TRP A 121 -6.73 6.14 -14.58
N LYS A 122 -7.91 5.84 -14.02
CA LYS A 122 -9.18 5.91 -14.76
C LYS A 122 -9.47 7.33 -15.28
N VAL A 123 -8.96 8.35 -14.59
CA VAL A 123 -9.13 9.77 -14.98
C VAL A 123 -8.15 10.13 -16.10
N HIS A 124 -6.86 9.83 -15.92
CA HIS A 124 -5.80 10.24 -16.85
C HIS A 124 -5.68 9.32 -18.09
N PHE A 125 -6.07 8.06 -17.96
CA PHE A 125 -5.94 7.03 -19.00
C PHE A 125 -7.25 6.22 -19.19
N PRO A 126 -8.39 6.86 -19.51
CA PRO A 126 -9.70 6.20 -19.53
C PRO A 126 -9.80 5.02 -20.52
N TYR A 127 -9.03 5.06 -21.61
CA TYR A 127 -9.03 4.03 -22.66
C TYR A 127 -7.93 2.97 -22.49
N PHE A 128 -7.07 3.09 -21.47
CA PHE A 128 -5.94 2.19 -21.26
C PHE A 128 -6.07 1.50 -19.90
N PRO A 129 -6.46 0.22 -19.82
CA PRO A 129 -6.57 -0.50 -18.56
C PRO A 129 -5.23 -0.56 -17.79
N TYR A 130 -5.27 -0.26 -16.49
CA TYR A 130 -4.08 -0.22 -15.62
C TYR A 130 -3.28 -1.53 -15.67
N GLU A 131 -3.97 -2.66 -15.57
CA GLU A 131 -3.38 -4.00 -15.51
C GLU A 131 -2.56 -4.33 -16.75
N LYS A 132 -2.88 -3.72 -17.91
CA LYS A 132 -2.21 -3.99 -19.18
C LYS A 132 -1.13 -2.97 -19.51
N TYR A 133 -1.27 -1.73 -19.04
CA TYR A 133 -0.46 -0.61 -19.50
C TYR A 133 0.42 0.03 -18.43
N SER A 134 0.27 -0.32 -17.15
CA SER A 134 1.09 0.19 -16.04
C SER A 134 2.60 0.07 -16.28
N GLN A 135 3.07 -1.11 -16.69
CA GLN A 135 4.50 -1.36 -16.99
C GLN A 135 4.96 -0.64 -18.26
N LYS A 136 4.10 -0.55 -19.30
CA LYS A 136 4.46 0.13 -20.55
C LYS A 136 4.64 1.63 -20.33
N ILE A 137 3.73 2.24 -19.59
CA ILE A 137 3.78 3.66 -19.26
C ILE A 137 4.96 3.97 -18.33
N GLU A 138 5.33 3.06 -17.42
CA GLU A 138 6.55 3.19 -16.63
C GLU A 138 7.80 3.31 -17.52
N ILE A 139 7.93 2.44 -18.54
CA ILE A 139 9.05 2.48 -19.49
C ILE A 139 9.07 3.84 -20.21
N ILE A 140 7.93 4.27 -20.75
CA ILE A 140 7.80 5.55 -21.45
C ILE A 140 8.11 6.74 -20.53
N TYR A 141 7.65 6.69 -19.29
CA TYR A 141 7.92 7.72 -18.29
C TYR A 141 9.40 7.80 -17.95
N ASN A 142 10.06 6.66 -17.76
CA ASN A 142 11.50 6.59 -17.51
C ASN A 142 12.31 7.11 -18.71
N GLU A 143 11.87 6.88 -19.95
CA GLU A 143 12.43 7.52 -21.15
C GLU A 143 12.24 9.05 -21.13
N ALA A 144 11.03 9.52 -20.79
CA ALA A 144 10.74 10.95 -20.70
C ALA A 144 11.64 11.65 -19.68
N MET A 145 11.90 11.01 -18.53
CA MET A 145 12.81 11.52 -17.51
C MET A 145 14.26 11.57 -18.00
N LYS A 146 14.72 10.56 -18.76
CA LYS A 146 16.07 10.56 -19.36
C LYS A 146 16.25 11.66 -20.41
N HIS A 147 15.18 11.99 -21.13
CA HIS A 147 15.17 13.07 -22.11
C HIS A 147 14.84 14.45 -21.52
N GLU A 148 14.76 14.55 -20.18
CA GLU A 148 14.44 15.78 -19.45
C GLU A 148 13.19 16.50 -19.98
N VAL A 149 12.18 15.72 -20.37
CA VAL A 149 10.93 16.26 -20.92
C VAL A 149 10.29 17.21 -19.91
N SER A 150 9.92 18.40 -20.38
CA SER A 150 9.33 19.42 -19.53
C SER A 150 8.02 18.93 -18.90
N ARG A 151 7.70 19.42 -17.70
CA ARG A 151 6.45 19.05 -17.01
C ARG A 151 5.20 19.35 -17.83
N LYS A 152 5.25 20.37 -18.69
CA LYS A 152 4.13 20.80 -19.55
C LYS A 152 3.92 19.84 -20.72
N ASP A 153 5.00 19.26 -21.22
CA ASP A 153 4.97 18.39 -22.40
C ASP A 153 4.89 16.90 -22.03
N LEU A 154 5.08 16.57 -20.76
CA LEU A 154 5.13 15.19 -20.25
C LEU A 154 3.87 14.38 -20.60
N GLU A 155 2.70 14.97 -20.42
CA GLU A 155 1.42 14.30 -20.70
C GLU A 155 1.29 13.97 -22.19
N LYS A 156 1.55 14.96 -23.05
CA LYS A 156 1.56 14.78 -24.49
C LYS A 156 2.57 13.71 -24.92
N TYR A 157 3.81 13.81 -24.42
CA TYR A 157 4.88 12.85 -24.74
C TYR A 157 4.48 11.42 -24.41
N VAL A 158 3.93 11.19 -23.21
CA VAL A 158 3.54 9.85 -22.75
C VAL A 158 2.40 9.29 -23.59
N LEU A 159 1.38 10.10 -23.88
CA LEU A 159 0.24 9.68 -24.70
C LEU A 159 0.64 9.38 -26.15
N ASP A 160 1.45 10.25 -26.77
CA ASP A 160 1.92 10.06 -28.14
C ASP A 160 2.73 8.76 -28.27
N LYS A 161 3.70 8.55 -27.36
CA LYS A 161 4.51 7.32 -27.32
C LYS A 161 3.66 6.08 -27.05
N LEU A 162 2.68 6.17 -26.17
CA LEU A 162 1.79 5.07 -25.86
C LEU A 162 0.97 4.65 -27.08
N VAL A 163 0.36 5.59 -27.80
CA VAL A 163 -0.41 5.34 -29.02
C VAL A 163 0.48 4.76 -30.13
N HIS A 164 1.66 5.33 -30.36
CA HIS A 164 2.63 4.81 -31.33
C HIS A 164 3.04 3.37 -30.99
N SER A 165 3.31 3.05 -29.72
CA SER A 165 3.69 1.70 -29.28
C SER A 165 2.60 0.64 -29.53
N ILE A 166 1.33 1.06 -29.53
CA ILE A 166 0.18 0.19 -29.79
C ILE A 166 -0.01 0.02 -31.29
N SER A 167 0.11 1.11 -32.06
CA SER A 167 -0.01 1.07 -33.53
C SER A 167 1.09 0.24 -34.17
N SER A 168 2.30 0.24 -33.63
CA SER A 168 3.42 -0.55 -34.15
C SER A 168 3.36 -2.05 -33.81
N ASN A 169 2.46 -2.46 -32.90
CA ASN A 169 2.27 -3.85 -32.48
C ASN A 169 1.06 -4.51 -33.17
N LYS A 170 0.35 -3.79 -34.04
CA LYS A 170 -0.67 -4.31 -34.95
C LYS A 170 -0.04 -4.56 -36.31
#